data_AF-A0A932XMI0-F1
#
_entry.id   AF-A0A932XMI0-F1
#
_cell.length_a   1.000
_cell.length_b   1.000
_cell.length_c   1.000
_cell.angle_alpha   90.00
_cell.angle_beta   90.00
_cell.angle_gamma   90.00
#
_symmetry.space_group_name_H-M   'P 1'
#
loop_
_entity.id
_entity.type
_entity.pdbx_description
1 polymer ?
#
loop_
_entity_poly.entity_id
_entity_poly.type
_entity_poly.pdbx_seq_one_letter_code
_entity_poly.pdbx_strand_id
1 'polypeptide(L)'
;MKRLLSFYRTGLLSFLLVFSIPGMGQGDGGPAHQTRQSRPILLGVSGGNVRDRTLLFCCSGTLGALVNRGGQLEVLSNNHVLALSNKGSAGDDIDQPGLIDVECQVISGDIVADLSWFKPIRFGLLKTNKIDAATAAIREGQVSTNGSILDIGQPSSTIVNPVIGMEVKKSGRTTGLTTGTISDINVTAILPYPLKCSPRSRTRIARFVGQFLITPGTFSAGGDSGSLIVENVANCPRPVGLLVAGSSTATLANKISDVLSASGATIVGCASISDEAAAGGAPKVNEQELQAAMAVQRRHEDALMAIPGVVGVGIGRSAATGRLVLRVYLEQMTPEIEQAIPQAIEGLSVEKVVTGPFEVRICEGP
;
A
#
# COMPACT_ATOMS: atom_id res chain seq x y z
N MET A 1 21.95 35.36 71.30
CA MET A 1 21.08 36.53 71.03
C MET A 1 21.10 36.84 69.54
N LYS A 2 19.93 37.11 68.98
CA LYS A 2 19.57 37.18 67.56
C LYS A 2 20.51 38.03 66.69
N ARG A 3 20.83 37.56 65.48
CA ARG A 3 20.81 38.37 64.24
C ARG A 3 20.74 37.45 63.01
N LEU A 4 19.57 37.50 62.35
CA LEU A 4 19.32 36.93 61.02
C LEU A 4 20.16 37.70 59.98
N LEU A 5 20.80 36.97 59.06
CA LEU A 5 21.25 37.50 57.77
C LEU A 5 20.71 36.58 56.67
N SER A 6 19.82 37.17 55.88
CA SER A 6 19.23 36.63 54.66
C SER A 6 20.28 36.58 53.55
N PHE A 7 20.45 35.42 52.93
CA PHE A 7 21.13 35.30 51.64
C PHE A 7 20.12 34.85 50.59
N TYR A 8 19.83 35.76 49.65
CA TYR A 8 19.10 35.50 48.42
C TYR A 8 19.88 34.48 47.56
N ARG A 9 19.27 33.33 47.28
CA ARG A 9 19.68 32.44 46.19
C ARG A 9 18.94 32.88 44.92
N THR A 10 19.66 33.52 44.00
CA THR A 10 19.19 33.72 42.62
C THR A 10 19.24 32.38 41.89
N GLY A 11 18.07 31.82 41.59
CA GLY A 11 17.92 30.65 40.74
C GLY A 11 18.11 31.03 39.28
N LEU A 12 19.09 30.42 38.63
CA LEU A 12 19.31 30.53 37.19
C LEU A 12 18.25 29.65 36.48
N LEU A 13 17.12 30.26 36.07
CA LEU A 13 16.16 29.60 35.17
C LEU A 13 16.82 29.47 33.79
N SER A 14 17.26 28.25 33.45
CA SER A 14 17.59 27.91 32.07
C SER A 14 16.29 27.82 31.26
N PHE A 15 16.01 28.87 30.47
CA PHE A 15 14.98 28.84 29.43
C PHE A 15 15.46 27.91 28.31
N LEU A 16 15.03 26.65 28.33
CA LEU A 16 15.06 25.77 27.16
C LEU A 16 14.00 26.29 26.19
N LEU A 17 14.45 27.08 25.21
CA LEU A 17 13.68 27.41 24.01
C LEU A 17 13.44 26.13 23.22
N VAL A 18 12.27 25.52 23.43
CA VAL A 18 11.73 24.47 22.56
C VAL A 18 11.36 25.15 21.26
N PHE A 19 12.20 25.00 20.23
CA PHE A 19 11.81 25.30 18.86
C PHE A 19 10.79 24.23 18.43
N SER A 20 9.50 24.56 18.49
CA SER A 20 8.46 23.78 17.84
C SER A 20 8.63 23.90 16.33
N ILE A 21 9.25 22.88 15.73
CA ILE A 21 9.18 22.64 14.29
C ILE A 21 7.71 22.27 13.98
N PRO A 22 7.04 22.88 12.99
CA PRO A 22 5.68 22.49 12.61
C PRO A 22 5.66 21.00 12.26
N GLY A 23 4.83 20.26 12.97
CA GLY A 23 4.86 18.81 13.03
C GLY A 23 4.60 18.12 11.70
N MET A 24 5.53 17.26 11.29
CA MET A 24 5.16 16.03 10.62
C MET A 24 4.26 15.25 11.61
N GLY A 25 2.98 15.05 11.28
CA GLY A 25 2.07 14.28 12.11
C GLY A 25 2.68 12.92 12.42
N GLN A 26 2.96 12.68 13.70
CA GLN A 26 3.49 11.41 14.16
C GLN A 26 2.29 10.46 14.20
N GLY A 27 2.16 9.60 13.18
CA GLY A 27 1.08 8.61 13.11
C GLY A 27 1.02 7.79 14.40
N ASP A 28 -0.18 7.51 14.88
CA ASP A 28 -0.40 6.88 16.19
C ASP A 28 -0.16 5.35 16.21
N GLY A 29 0.32 4.81 15.09
CA GLY A 29 0.53 3.38 14.90
C GLY A 29 -0.74 2.60 14.54
N GLY A 30 -1.84 3.26 14.16
CA GLY A 30 -3.06 2.63 13.64
C GLY A 30 -4.36 2.86 14.42
N PRO A 31 -4.39 3.03 15.77
CA PRO A 31 -5.65 3.10 16.52
C PRO A 31 -6.68 4.11 15.99
N ALA A 32 -6.29 5.34 15.66
CA ALA A 32 -7.18 6.37 15.12
C ALA A 32 -7.79 5.96 13.78
N HIS A 33 -7.08 5.13 13.01
CA HIS A 33 -7.51 4.63 11.70
C HIS A 33 -8.57 3.52 11.80
N GLN A 34 -8.80 2.98 13.00
CA GLN A 34 -9.80 1.94 13.28
C GLN A 34 -11.09 2.51 13.86
N THR A 35 -11.03 3.71 14.44
CA THR A 35 -12.19 4.32 15.11
C THR A 35 -13.25 4.85 14.15
N ARG A 36 -14.50 4.89 14.62
CA ARG A 36 -15.60 5.56 13.93
C ARG A 36 -15.32 7.05 13.85
N GLN A 37 -15.27 7.58 12.63
CA GLN A 37 -15.08 9.00 12.41
C GLN A 37 -16.42 9.75 12.36
N SER A 38 -16.38 11.01 12.78
CA SER A 38 -17.45 11.96 12.47
C SER A 38 -17.57 12.12 10.96
N ARG A 39 -18.81 12.19 10.46
CA ARG A 39 -19.06 12.44 9.04
C ARG A 39 -18.87 13.93 8.70
N PRO A 40 -18.32 14.26 7.53
CA PRO A 40 -17.76 13.35 6.52
C PRO A 40 -16.41 12.75 6.97
N ILE A 41 -16.18 11.46 6.68
CA ILE A 41 -14.92 10.79 7.02
C ILE A 41 -13.75 11.31 6.18
N LEU A 42 -12.55 11.18 6.72
CA LEU A 42 -11.31 11.15 5.95
C LEU A 42 -11.03 9.74 5.43
N LEU A 43 -10.19 9.65 4.41
CA LEU A 43 -9.70 8.37 3.88
C LEU A 43 -8.40 7.93 4.59
N GLY A 44 -7.82 6.80 4.19
CA GLY A 44 -6.68 6.17 4.88
C GLY A 44 -7.07 5.44 6.16
N VAL A 45 -8.36 5.12 6.30
CA VAL A 45 -8.94 4.48 7.50
C VAL A 45 -9.66 3.20 7.16
N SER A 46 -9.99 2.44 8.20
CA SER A 46 -10.68 1.17 8.11
C SER A 46 -11.99 1.26 7.34
N GLY A 47 -12.22 0.28 6.48
CA GLY A 47 -13.51 0.06 5.84
C GLY A 47 -13.45 -1.14 4.92
N GLY A 48 -14.62 -1.62 4.50
CA GLY A 48 -14.70 -2.73 3.59
C GLY A 48 -16.13 -3.01 3.15
N ASN A 49 -16.30 -4.11 2.42
CA ASN A 49 -17.63 -4.58 2.08
C ASN A 49 -18.26 -5.26 3.30
N VAL A 50 -19.47 -4.84 3.69
CA VAL A 50 -20.19 -5.36 4.87
C VAL A 50 -20.50 -6.87 4.80
N ARG A 51 -20.34 -7.47 3.62
CA ARG A 51 -20.53 -8.91 3.38
C ARG A 51 -19.25 -9.71 3.59
N ASP A 52 -18.10 -9.08 3.84
CA ASP A 52 -16.82 -9.80 4.02
C ASP A 52 -16.69 -10.40 5.43
N ARG A 53 -17.61 -11.30 5.75
CA ARG A 53 -17.68 -12.00 7.02
C ARG A 53 -18.20 -13.42 6.87
N THR A 54 -17.84 -14.23 7.84
CA THR A 54 -18.38 -15.57 8.08
C THR A 54 -18.98 -15.60 9.49
N LEU A 55 -19.42 -16.77 9.96
CA LEU A 55 -19.92 -16.92 11.32
C LEU A 55 -18.88 -16.56 12.39
N LEU A 56 -17.58 -16.73 12.10
CA LEU A 56 -16.50 -16.65 13.10
C LEU A 56 -15.41 -15.65 12.75
N PHE A 57 -15.52 -14.92 11.64
CA PHE A 57 -14.45 -14.03 11.18
C PHE A 57 -15.07 -12.89 10.37
N CYS A 58 -14.50 -11.70 10.47
CA CYS A 58 -14.76 -10.61 9.56
C CYS A 58 -13.45 -10.01 9.03
N CYS A 59 -13.60 -9.27 7.95
CA CYS A 59 -12.50 -8.77 7.16
C CYS A 59 -12.67 -7.29 6.93
N SER A 60 -11.56 -6.56 6.92
CA SER A 60 -11.53 -5.14 6.67
C SER A 60 -10.19 -4.74 6.08
N GLY A 61 -10.23 -3.76 5.19
CA GLY A 61 -9.04 -3.16 4.61
C GLY A 61 -9.03 -1.66 4.90
N THR A 62 -8.47 -0.91 3.96
CA THR A 62 -8.40 0.54 4.01
C THR A 62 -9.21 1.16 2.88
N LEU A 63 -9.99 2.21 3.20
CA LEU A 63 -10.58 3.12 2.23
C LEU A 63 -9.49 4.11 1.76
N GLY A 64 -8.90 3.86 0.59
CA GLY A 64 -7.59 4.38 0.23
C GLY A 64 -7.55 5.83 -0.25
N ALA A 65 -8.30 6.13 -1.29
CA ALA A 65 -8.27 7.43 -1.97
C ALA A 65 -9.64 7.82 -2.49
N LEU A 66 -9.84 9.12 -2.72
CA LEU A 66 -11.01 9.62 -3.43
C LEU A 66 -10.64 9.75 -4.90
N VAL A 67 -11.50 9.22 -5.76
CA VAL A 67 -11.34 9.34 -7.21
C VAL A 67 -12.61 9.91 -7.83
N ASN A 68 -12.45 10.59 -8.96
CA ASN A 68 -13.55 10.97 -9.82
C ASN A 68 -13.56 10.00 -11.00
N ARG A 69 -14.64 9.24 -11.15
CA ARG A 69 -14.89 8.41 -12.33
C ARG A 69 -16.14 8.89 -13.04
N GLY A 70 -15.98 9.41 -14.25
CA GLY A 70 -17.10 9.82 -15.09
C GLY A 70 -18.00 10.89 -14.46
N GLY A 71 -17.44 11.75 -13.60
CA GLY A 71 -18.19 12.79 -12.87
C GLY A 71 -18.68 12.37 -11.48
N GLN A 72 -18.52 11.11 -11.09
CA GLN A 72 -18.94 10.59 -9.79
C GLN A 72 -17.75 10.44 -8.85
N LEU A 73 -17.91 10.90 -7.60
CA LEU A 73 -16.92 10.72 -6.54
C LEU A 73 -17.04 9.31 -5.94
N GLU A 74 -15.91 8.62 -5.87
CA GLU A 74 -15.84 7.24 -5.41
C GLU A 74 -14.63 7.01 -4.52
N VAL A 75 -14.78 6.16 -3.51
CA VAL A 75 -13.66 5.60 -2.76
C VAL A 75 -12.94 4.56 -3.63
N LEU A 76 -11.62 4.64 -3.72
CA LEU A 76 -10.73 3.64 -4.29
C LEU A 76 -10.13 2.76 -3.19
N SER A 77 -10.15 1.45 -3.40
CA SER A 77 -9.43 0.46 -2.59
C SER A 77 -9.17 -0.80 -3.44
N ASN A 78 -8.77 -1.91 -2.83
CA ASN A 78 -8.59 -3.17 -3.55
C ASN A 78 -9.93 -3.86 -3.86
N ASN A 79 -9.95 -4.69 -4.89
CA ASN A 79 -11.07 -5.61 -5.15
C ASN A 79 -11.25 -6.59 -3.99
N HIS A 80 -10.17 -7.11 -3.43
CA HIS A 80 -10.32 -8.01 -2.29
C HIS A 80 -10.87 -7.33 -1.02
N VAL A 81 -10.89 -5.99 -0.96
CA VAL A 81 -11.46 -5.21 0.15
C VAL A 81 -12.92 -4.82 -0.12
N LEU A 82 -13.22 -4.27 -1.30
CA LEU A 82 -14.57 -3.76 -1.61
C LEU A 82 -15.45 -4.73 -2.39
N ALA A 83 -14.85 -5.66 -3.13
CA ALA A 83 -15.53 -6.54 -4.08
C ALA A 83 -15.33 -8.03 -3.77
N LEU A 84 -14.97 -8.37 -2.52
CA LEU A 84 -14.97 -9.74 -2.00
C LEU A 84 -14.17 -10.73 -2.87
N SER A 85 -13.05 -10.27 -3.45
CA SER A 85 -12.24 -11.04 -4.41
C SER A 85 -13.07 -11.57 -5.59
N ASN A 86 -13.75 -10.65 -6.30
CA ASN A 86 -14.68 -10.84 -7.43
C ASN A 86 -16.10 -11.33 -7.09
N LYS A 87 -16.50 -11.35 -5.82
CA LYS A 87 -17.84 -11.81 -5.41
C LYS A 87 -18.80 -10.69 -5.04
N GLY A 88 -18.32 -9.45 -5.03
CA GLY A 88 -19.13 -8.27 -4.81
C GLY A 88 -20.07 -7.99 -5.98
N SER A 89 -21.15 -7.30 -5.68
CA SER A 89 -22.15 -6.82 -6.64
C SER A 89 -22.21 -5.30 -6.59
N ALA A 90 -22.46 -4.66 -7.73
CA ALA A 90 -22.71 -3.23 -7.74
C ALA A 90 -23.88 -2.90 -6.79
N GLY A 91 -23.71 -1.87 -5.95
CA GLY A 91 -24.63 -1.50 -4.88
C GLY A 91 -24.38 -2.19 -3.53
N ASP A 92 -23.37 -3.07 -3.41
CA ASP A 92 -23.00 -3.59 -2.09
C ASP A 92 -22.53 -2.45 -1.16
N ASP A 93 -23.04 -2.45 0.08
CA ASP A 93 -22.70 -1.45 1.09
C ASP A 93 -21.21 -1.53 1.51
N ILE A 94 -20.58 -0.37 1.63
CA ILE A 94 -19.22 -0.17 2.15
C ILE A 94 -19.27 0.62 3.46
N ASP A 95 -18.64 0.12 4.51
CA ASP A 95 -18.65 0.70 5.87
C ASP A 95 -17.38 1.48 6.23
N GLN A 96 -17.53 2.40 7.19
CA GLN A 96 -16.46 2.99 7.99
C GLN A 96 -16.95 3.17 9.43
N PRO A 97 -16.33 2.54 10.44
CA PRO A 97 -15.21 1.61 10.34
C PRO A 97 -15.57 0.32 9.61
N GLY A 98 -14.54 -0.43 9.21
CA GLY A 98 -14.72 -1.78 8.69
C GLY A 98 -15.17 -2.75 9.77
N LEU A 99 -15.84 -3.83 9.36
CA LEU A 99 -16.37 -4.89 10.22
C LEU A 99 -15.44 -5.33 11.37
N ILE A 100 -14.13 -5.45 11.16
CA ILE A 100 -13.21 -5.88 12.23
C ILE A 100 -13.24 -4.91 13.41
N ASP A 101 -13.37 -3.61 13.15
CA ASP A 101 -13.30 -2.56 14.16
C ASP A 101 -14.64 -2.27 14.85
N VAL A 102 -15.67 -3.02 14.48
CA VAL A 102 -17.02 -2.96 15.07
C VAL A 102 -17.53 -4.37 15.43
N GLU A 103 -16.64 -5.28 15.80
CA GLU A 103 -16.97 -6.64 16.26
C GLU A 103 -17.85 -7.42 15.26
N CYS A 104 -17.54 -7.29 13.98
CA CYS A 104 -18.27 -7.89 12.84
C CYS A 104 -19.75 -7.46 12.72
N GLN A 105 -20.14 -6.37 13.38
CA GLN A 105 -21.50 -5.82 13.30
C GLN A 105 -21.69 -5.02 12.02
N VAL A 106 -22.85 -5.18 11.39
CA VAL A 106 -23.26 -4.33 10.27
C VAL A 106 -24.16 -3.24 10.82
N ILE A 107 -23.62 -2.02 10.85
CA ILE A 107 -24.28 -0.85 11.44
C ILE A 107 -24.71 0.07 10.30
N SER A 108 -26.02 0.28 10.16
CA SER A 108 -26.59 1.09 9.06
C SER A 108 -26.04 2.52 9.01
N GLY A 109 -25.76 3.12 10.18
CA GLY A 109 -25.15 4.45 10.28
C GLY A 109 -23.68 4.51 9.85
N ASP A 110 -23.01 3.36 9.70
CA ASP A 110 -21.61 3.28 9.31
C ASP A 110 -21.41 3.15 7.79
N ILE A 111 -22.48 3.05 7.00
CA ILE A 111 -22.36 2.90 5.55
C ILE A 111 -22.02 4.23 4.88
N VAL A 112 -20.90 4.26 4.16
CA VAL A 112 -20.34 5.48 3.56
C VAL A 112 -20.32 5.48 2.04
N ALA A 113 -20.39 4.32 1.40
CA ALA A 113 -20.31 4.19 -0.05
C ALA A 113 -21.00 2.90 -0.54
N ASP A 114 -21.20 2.82 -1.85
CA ASP A 114 -21.83 1.69 -2.55
C ASP A 114 -20.88 1.18 -3.63
N LEU A 115 -20.50 -0.11 -3.60
CA LEU A 115 -19.59 -0.70 -4.59
C LEU A 115 -20.08 -0.39 -6.02
N SER A 116 -19.22 0.15 -6.86
CA SER A 116 -19.61 0.58 -8.21
C SER A 116 -18.85 -0.16 -9.31
N TRP A 117 -17.59 -0.56 -9.04
CA TRP A 117 -16.77 -1.29 -10.02
C TRP A 117 -15.63 -2.04 -9.35
N PHE A 118 -15.15 -3.06 -10.02
CA PHE A 118 -13.89 -3.69 -9.70
C PHE A 118 -13.25 -4.28 -10.96
N LYS A 119 -11.92 -4.41 -10.96
CA LYS A 119 -11.23 -5.21 -11.96
C LYS A 119 -11.27 -6.68 -11.54
N PRO A 120 -11.91 -7.59 -12.31
CA PRO A 120 -11.93 -9.00 -11.94
C PRO A 120 -10.52 -9.60 -11.93
N ILE A 121 -10.13 -10.18 -10.79
CA ILE A 121 -8.88 -10.91 -10.62
C ILE A 121 -8.96 -12.23 -11.40
N ARG A 122 -8.02 -12.44 -12.31
CA ARG A 122 -7.88 -13.66 -13.09
C ARG A 122 -7.00 -14.65 -12.34
N PHE A 123 -7.64 -15.59 -11.67
CA PHE A 123 -6.95 -16.66 -10.94
C PHE A 123 -6.35 -17.72 -11.88
N GLY A 124 -5.20 -18.27 -11.48
CA GLY A 124 -4.38 -19.24 -12.20
C GLY A 124 -3.00 -18.68 -12.55
N LEU A 125 -1.97 -19.54 -12.51
CA LEU A 125 -0.58 -19.14 -12.74
C LEU A 125 -0.29 -18.66 -14.18
N LEU A 126 -1.07 -19.16 -15.15
CA LEU A 126 -0.95 -18.79 -16.57
C LEU A 126 -1.72 -17.51 -16.92
N LYS A 127 -2.46 -16.93 -15.96
CA LYS A 127 -3.21 -15.69 -16.17
C LYS A 127 -2.52 -14.55 -15.46
N THR A 128 -2.40 -13.42 -16.13
CA THR A 128 -1.76 -12.23 -15.56
C THR A 128 -2.78 -11.21 -15.08
N ASN A 129 -2.43 -10.51 -14.01
CA ASN A 129 -3.16 -9.38 -13.46
C ASN A 129 -2.20 -8.21 -13.32
N LYS A 130 -2.65 -7.00 -13.66
CA LYS A 130 -1.88 -5.77 -13.39
C LYS A 130 -2.29 -5.09 -12.11
N ILE A 131 -3.56 -5.24 -11.74
CA ILE A 131 -4.17 -4.51 -10.64
C ILE A 131 -5.13 -5.40 -9.85
N ASP A 132 -5.20 -5.09 -8.57
CA ASP A 132 -6.25 -5.47 -7.63
C ASP A 132 -6.88 -4.17 -7.14
N ALA A 133 -8.02 -3.80 -7.74
CA ALA A 133 -8.65 -2.52 -7.50
C ALA A 133 -10.17 -2.58 -7.67
N ALA A 134 -10.85 -1.80 -6.84
CA ALA A 134 -12.27 -1.56 -6.88
C ALA A 134 -12.57 -0.13 -6.45
N THR A 135 -13.74 0.36 -6.85
CA THR A 135 -14.24 1.65 -6.41
C THR A 135 -15.68 1.55 -5.93
N ALA A 136 -16.06 2.44 -5.03
CA ALA A 136 -17.38 2.54 -4.45
C ALA A 136 -17.87 3.99 -4.43
N ALA A 137 -19.03 4.26 -5.01
CA ALA A 137 -19.66 5.56 -5.05
C ALA A 137 -19.96 6.09 -3.65
N ILE A 138 -19.49 7.29 -3.31
CA ILE A 138 -19.74 7.85 -1.97
C ILE A 138 -21.21 8.19 -1.79
N ARG A 139 -21.73 7.98 -0.59
CA ARG A 139 -23.03 8.52 -0.18
C ARG A 139 -22.86 9.97 0.27
N GLU A 140 -23.88 10.77 0.02
CA GLU A 140 -23.85 12.20 0.31
C GLU A 140 -23.53 12.47 1.79
N GLY A 141 -22.59 13.39 2.03
CA GLY A 141 -22.15 13.78 3.37
C GLY A 141 -21.33 12.73 4.15
N GLN A 142 -21.14 11.53 3.61
CA GLN A 142 -20.46 10.46 4.33
C GLN A 142 -18.93 10.53 4.22
N VAL A 143 -18.40 10.95 3.06
CA VAL A 143 -16.95 11.01 2.78
C VAL A 143 -16.56 12.43 2.39
N SER A 144 -15.41 12.91 2.88
CA SER A 144 -14.92 14.24 2.53
C SER A 144 -14.63 14.32 1.04
N THR A 145 -15.15 15.34 0.36
CA THR A 145 -15.11 15.45 -1.10
C THR A 145 -13.81 16.06 -1.64
N ASN A 146 -12.87 16.43 -0.76
CA ASN A 146 -11.61 17.05 -1.12
C ASN A 146 -10.43 16.05 -1.25
N GLY A 147 -10.68 14.76 -1.03
CA GLY A 147 -9.67 13.70 -1.13
C GLY A 147 -8.70 13.60 0.04
N SER A 148 -8.95 14.31 1.15
CA SER A 148 -8.09 14.24 2.33
C SER A 148 -7.98 12.82 2.91
N ILE A 149 -6.74 12.41 3.15
CA ILE A 149 -6.35 11.15 3.78
C ILE A 149 -5.81 11.47 5.18
N LEU A 150 -6.27 10.73 6.20
CA LEU A 150 -5.84 10.88 7.59
C LEU A 150 -4.30 10.80 7.67
N ASP A 151 -3.69 11.74 8.40
CA ASP A 151 -2.23 11.92 8.56
C ASP A 151 -1.41 12.25 7.30
N ILE A 152 -2.03 12.31 6.12
CA ILE A 152 -1.36 12.70 4.86
C ILE A 152 -1.85 14.06 4.37
N GLY A 153 -3.12 14.39 4.58
CA GLY A 153 -3.80 15.51 3.94
C GLY A 153 -4.24 15.17 2.52
N GLN A 154 -4.39 16.19 1.66
CA GLN A 154 -4.82 15.98 0.28
C GLN A 154 -3.64 15.45 -0.56
N PRO A 155 -3.82 14.34 -1.30
CA PRO A 155 -2.86 13.94 -2.32
C PRO A 155 -2.95 14.88 -3.53
N SER A 156 -1.92 14.90 -4.36
CA SER A 156 -1.97 15.57 -5.66
C SER A 156 -2.88 14.83 -6.64
N SER A 157 -3.62 15.57 -7.47
CA SER A 157 -4.37 15.02 -8.62
C SER A 157 -3.45 14.49 -9.74
N THR A 158 -2.20 14.95 -9.78
CA THR A 158 -1.15 14.43 -10.67
C THR A 158 -0.45 13.24 -10.03
N ILE A 159 -0.27 12.17 -10.79
CA ILE A 159 0.42 10.94 -10.38
C ILE A 159 1.91 10.94 -10.75
N VAL A 160 2.68 10.04 -10.15
CA VAL A 160 4.07 9.77 -10.51
C VAL A 160 4.32 8.26 -10.62
N ASN A 161 5.16 7.84 -11.56
CA ASN A 161 5.53 6.42 -11.68
C ASN A 161 6.50 6.01 -10.56
N PRO A 162 6.41 4.77 -10.05
CA PRO A 162 7.37 4.29 -9.05
C PRO A 162 8.77 4.17 -9.65
N VAL A 163 9.78 4.62 -8.89
CA VAL A 163 11.20 4.54 -9.24
C VAL A 163 11.96 3.97 -8.05
N ILE A 164 12.93 3.09 -8.30
CA ILE A 164 13.79 2.53 -7.24
C ILE A 164 14.48 3.67 -6.47
N GLY A 165 14.39 3.62 -5.14
CA GLY A 165 14.92 4.63 -4.23
C GLY A 165 13.97 5.78 -3.91
N MET A 166 12.79 5.84 -4.54
CA MET A 166 11.77 6.83 -4.20
C MET A 166 11.26 6.60 -2.77
N GLU A 167 11.31 7.65 -1.94
CA GLU A 167 10.67 7.63 -0.63
C GLU A 167 9.17 7.83 -0.76
N VAL A 168 8.42 6.98 -0.07
CA VAL A 168 6.96 6.96 -0.10
C VAL A 168 6.38 6.87 1.30
N LYS A 169 5.13 7.28 1.43
CA LYS A 169 4.34 7.12 2.65
C LYS A 169 2.94 6.61 2.33
N LYS A 170 2.28 6.01 3.31
CA LYS A 170 0.89 5.57 3.21
C LYS A 170 0.19 5.74 4.55
N SER A 171 -1.12 5.90 4.50
CA SER A 171 -2.01 5.90 5.66
C SER A 171 -2.97 4.72 5.52
N GLY A 172 -3.06 3.87 6.55
CA GLY A 172 -3.80 2.61 6.50
C GLY A 172 -4.36 2.19 7.85
N ARG A 173 -5.40 1.35 7.81
CA ARG A 173 -6.14 0.84 8.98
C ARG A 173 -5.22 0.38 10.11
N THR A 174 -4.22 -0.43 9.79
CA THR A 174 -3.54 -1.24 10.80
C THR A 174 -2.28 -0.56 11.30
N THR A 175 -1.48 0.01 10.41
CA THR A 175 -0.19 0.62 10.79
C THR A 175 -0.22 2.15 10.79
N GLY A 176 -1.36 2.76 10.45
CA GLY A 176 -1.50 4.22 10.38
C GLY A 176 -0.61 4.84 9.30
N LEU A 177 -0.05 6.02 9.58
CA LEU A 177 0.98 6.63 8.74
C LEU A 177 2.33 5.91 8.89
N THR A 178 2.82 5.33 7.79
CA THR A 178 4.18 4.78 7.71
C THR A 178 4.92 5.32 6.49
N THR A 179 6.25 5.27 6.56
CA THR A 179 7.16 5.66 5.47
C THR A 179 8.04 4.49 5.06
N GLY A 180 8.48 4.49 3.81
CA GLY A 180 9.33 3.44 3.25
C GLY A 180 9.97 3.88 1.94
N THR A 181 10.68 2.96 1.31
CA THR A 181 11.40 3.21 0.06
C THR A 181 11.07 2.14 -0.96
N ILE A 182 10.83 2.56 -2.20
CA ILE A 182 10.64 1.64 -3.32
C ILE A 182 11.96 0.90 -3.58
N SER A 183 11.99 -0.40 -3.33
CA SER A 183 13.20 -1.22 -3.46
C SER A 183 13.34 -1.84 -4.85
N ASP A 184 12.21 -2.20 -5.46
CA ASP A 184 12.16 -2.96 -6.70
C ASP A 184 10.95 -2.58 -7.53
N ILE A 185 11.09 -2.69 -8.86
CA ILE A 185 10.04 -2.39 -9.84
C ILE A 185 9.91 -3.52 -10.86
N ASN A 186 8.84 -3.46 -11.65
CA ASN A 186 8.49 -4.49 -12.63
C ASN A 186 8.39 -5.89 -12.01
N VAL A 187 7.86 -5.95 -10.80
CA VAL A 187 7.78 -7.18 -10.02
C VAL A 187 6.63 -8.03 -10.54
N THR A 188 6.92 -9.29 -10.83
CA THR A 188 5.97 -10.36 -11.01
C THR A 188 5.89 -11.14 -9.70
N ALA A 189 4.69 -11.37 -9.17
CA ALA A 189 4.48 -12.06 -7.89
C ALA A 189 3.30 -13.03 -7.97
N ILE A 190 3.38 -14.10 -7.19
CA ILE A 190 2.30 -15.07 -6.99
C ILE A 190 1.59 -14.75 -5.66
N LEU A 191 0.30 -14.43 -5.74
CA LEU A 191 -0.49 -14.05 -4.57
C LEU A 191 -1.58 -15.10 -4.26
N PRO A 192 -1.62 -15.62 -3.02
CA PRO A 192 -2.73 -16.43 -2.53
C PRO A 192 -3.87 -15.54 -2.03
N TYR A 193 -5.07 -15.76 -2.56
CA TYR A 193 -6.31 -15.10 -2.14
C TYR A 193 -7.22 -16.06 -1.39
N PRO A 194 -7.59 -15.77 -0.14
CA PRO A 194 -8.57 -16.55 0.61
C PRO A 194 -9.90 -16.72 -0.15
N LEU A 195 -10.46 -17.94 -0.16
CA LEU A 195 -11.78 -18.20 -0.71
C LEU A 195 -12.92 -17.58 0.11
N LYS A 196 -12.69 -17.31 1.38
CA LYS A 196 -13.63 -16.66 2.30
C LYS A 196 -12.83 -15.91 3.35
N CYS A 197 -13.47 -14.95 4.01
CA CYS A 197 -12.91 -14.28 5.17
C CYS A 197 -12.63 -15.28 6.30
N SER A 198 -11.37 -15.72 6.41
CA SER A 198 -10.87 -16.58 7.49
C SER A 198 -9.37 -16.81 7.31
N PRO A 199 -8.58 -16.75 8.41
CA PRO A 199 -7.14 -17.07 8.35
C PRO A 199 -6.86 -18.53 8.00
N ARG A 200 -7.85 -19.43 8.12
CA ARG A 200 -7.75 -20.85 7.77
C ARG A 200 -8.40 -21.18 6.42
N SER A 201 -8.75 -20.17 5.63
CA SER A 201 -9.36 -20.40 4.33
C SER A 201 -8.37 -21.02 3.37
N ARG A 202 -8.81 -22.01 2.58
CA ARG A 202 -8.12 -22.38 1.33
C ARG A 202 -8.00 -21.14 0.44
N THR A 203 -6.97 -21.12 -0.39
CA THR A 203 -6.65 -19.98 -1.26
C THR A 203 -6.77 -20.34 -2.74
N ARG A 204 -7.02 -19.33 -3.58
CA ARG A 204 -6.78 -19.37 -5.02
C ARG A 204 -5.55 -18.55 -5.32
N ILE A 205 -4.77 -19.00 -6.28
CA ILE A 205 -3.56 -18.30 -6.67
C ILE A 205 -3.85 -17.36 -7.86
N ALA A 206 -3.28 -16.16 -7.82
CA ALA A 206 -3.26 -15.23 -8.93
C ALA A 206 -1.84 -14.71 -9.18
N ARG A 207 -1.43 -14.64 -10.44
CA ARG A 207 -0.17 -14.01 -10.84
C ARG A 207 -0.40 -12.53 -11.12
N PHE A 208 0.40 -11.69 -10.47
CA PHE A 208 0.44 -10.24 -10.69
C PHE A 208 1.75 -9.88 -11.38
N VAL A 209 1.70 -8.92 -12.32
CA VAL A 209 2.84 -8.48 -13.12
C VAL A 209 2.93 -6.95 -13.09
N GLY A 210 4.14 -6.40 -13.25
CA GLY A 210 4.34 -4.95 -13.30
C GLY A 210 4.15 -4.24 -11.97
N GLN A 211 4.24 -4.97 -10.85
CA GLN A 211 4.13 -4.44 -9.50
C GLN A 211 5.42 -3.71 -9.08
N PHE A 212 5.43 -3.13 -7.90
CA PHE A 212 6.64 -2.65 -7.24
C PHE A 212 6.65 -3.04 -5.76
N LEU A 213 7.85 -3.12 -5.19
CA LEU A 213 8.05 -3.44 -3.77
C LEU A 213 8.51 -2.21 -2.98
N ILE A 214 8.06 -2.15 -1.74
CA ILE A 214 8.44 -1.13 -0.75
C ILE A 214 9.02 -1.83 0.47
N THR A 215 10.08 -1.27 1.02
CA THR A 215 10.74 -1.75 2.25
C THR A 215 10.84 -0.60 3.27
N PRO A 216 11.02 -0.88 4.57
CA PRO A 216 11.08 -2.20 5.21
C PRO A 216 9.71 -2.90 5.28
N GLY A 217 9.67 -4.16 5.72
CA GLY A 217 8.42 -4.92 5.90
C GLY A 217 7.45 -4.29 6.91
N THR A 218 7.94 -3.42 7.80
CA THR A 218 7.11 -2.61 8.71
C THR A 218 6.37 -1.46 8.01
N PHE A 219 6.56 -1.28 6.69
CA PHE A 219 5.78 -0.32 5.91
C PHE A 219 4.28 -0.63 5.96
N SER A 220 3.90 -1.90 6.07
CA SER A 220 2.49 -2.29 6.14
C SER A 220 2.25 -3.58 6.91
N ALA A 221 1.04 -3.76 7.40
CA ALA A 221 0.56 -5.03 7.93
C ALA A 221 -0.78 -5.43 7.27
N GLY A 222 -1.30 -6.60 7.65
CA GLY A 222 -2.63 -7.02 7.22
C GLY A 222 -3.69 -6.00 7.61
N GLY A 223 -4.61 -5.68 6.70
CA GLY A 223 -5.60 -4.60 6.85
C GLY A 223 -5.22 -3.26 6.20
N ASP A 224 -3.94 -3.01 5.90
CA ASP A 224 -3.53 -1.82 5.13
C ASP A 224 -3.80 -1.96 3.61
N SER A 225 -4.28 -3.12 3.17
CA SER A 225 -4.72 -3.35 1.79
C SER A 225 -5.67 -2.24 1.32
N GLY A 226 -5.38 -1.66 0.17
CA GLY A 226 -6.15 -0.57 -0.40
C GLY A 226 -5.66 0.82 -0.01
N SER A 227 -4.68 0.97 0.89
CA SER A 227 -4.04 2.26 1.16
C SER A 227 -3.44 2.86 -0.12
N LEU A 228 -3.68 4.15 -0.32
CA LEU A 228 -2.95 4.93 -1.32
C LEU A 228 -1.51 5.13 -0.85
N ILE A 229 -0.56 4.83 -1.73
CA ILE A 229 0.85 5.10 -1.54
C ILE A 229 1.19 6.38 -2.31
N VAL A 230 1.77 7.35 -1.62
CA VAL A 230 2.11 8.67 -2.16
C VAL A 230 3.59 8.98 -1.89
N GLU A 231 4.15 9.98 -2.58
CA GLU A 231 5.49 10.49 -2.28
C GLU A 231 5.63 10.91 -0.80
N ASN A 232 6.81 10.71 -0.23
CA ASN A 232 7.12 11.17 1.12
C ASN A 232 7.48 12.67 1.15
N VAL A 233 6.52 13.53 0.78
CA VAL A 233 6.64 14.99 0.88
C VAL A 233 5.58 15.54 1.82
N ALA A 234 5.83 16.70 2.41
CA ALA A 234 4.94 17.27 3.43
C ALA A 234 3.57 17.67 2.86
N ASN A 235 3.55 18.30 1.68
CA ASN A 235 2.34 18.89 1.11
C ASN A 235 2.07 18.33 -0.29
N CYS A 236 0.80 18.05 -0.56
CA CYS A 236 0.30 17.65 -1.89
C CYS A 236 1.10 16.49 -2.55
N PRO A 237 1.39 15.38 -1.84
CA PRO A 237 2.23 14.32 -2.37
C PRO A 237 1.57 13.63 -3.57
N ARG A 238 2.34 13.34 -4.62
CA ARG A 238 1.80 12.65 -5.80
C ARG A 238 1.52 11.18 -5.50
N PRO A 239 0.38 10.63 -5.96
CA PRO A 239 0.11 9.21 -5.90
C PRO A 239 1.10 8.39 -6.72
N VAL A 240 1.53 7.27 -6.15
CA VAL A 240 2.51 6.34 -6.73
C VAL A 240 1.89 4.97 -6.98
N GLY A 241 1.12 4.46 -6.00
CA GLY A 241 0.54 3.13 -6.09
C GLY A 241 -0.60 2.86 -5.12
N LEU A 242 -1.13 1.64 -5.22
CA LEU A 242 -2.18 1.11 -4.37
C LEU A 242 -1.67 -0.17 -3.72
N LEU A 243 -1.62 -0.20 -2.39
CA LEU A 243 -1.15 -1.34 -1.61
C LEU A 243 -2.03 -2.57 -1.87
N VAL A 244 -1.44 -3.76 -2.01
CA VAL A 244 -2.18 -5.02 -2.26
C VAL A 244 -1.86 -6.13 -1.26
N ALA A 245 -0.57 -6.37 -1.04
CA ALA A 245 -0.08 -7.53 -0.31
C ALA A 245 1.23 -7.17 0.41
N GLY A 246 1.67 -8.04 1.31
CA GLY A 246 2.95 -7.90 1.96
C GLY A 246 3.58 -9.23 2.32
N SER A 247 4.83 -9.18 2.75
CA SER A 247 5.58 -10.28 3.34
C SER A 247 6.23 -9.79 4.65
N SER A 248 7.05 -10.62 5.29
CA SER A 248 7.81 -10.19 6.47
C SER A 248 8.86 -9.11 6.17
N THR A 249 9.19 -8.88 4.90
CA THR A 249 10.29 -8.00 4.50
C THR A 249 9.88 -6.87 3.55
N ALA A 250 8.75 -6.98 2.86
CA ALA A 250 8.35 -5.99 1.86
C ALA A 250 6.84 -5.90 1.66
N THR A 251 6.39 -4.77 1.14
CA THR A 251 5.01 -4.52 0.68
C THR A 251 4.97 -4.53 -0.84
N LEU A 252 3.97 -5.19 -1.42
CA LEU A 252 3.71 -5.24 -2.86
C LEU A 252 2.54 -4.32 -3.23
N ALA A 253 2.72 -3.51 -4.27
CA ALA A 253 1.73 -2.53 -4.71
C ALA A 253 1.52 -2.50 -6.23
N ASN A 254 0.27 -2.21 -6.61
CA ASN A 254 -0.08 -1.88 -7.99
C ASN A 254 0.41 -0.47 -8.33
N LYS A 255 0.83 -0.24 -9.57
CA LYS A 255 1.07 1.13 -10.08
C LYS A 255 -0.25 1.90 -10.13
N ILE A 256 -0.27 3.12 -9.61
CA ILE A 256 -1.50 3.93 -9.64
C ILE A 256 -1.92 4.25 -11.08
N SER A 257 -0.96 4.41 -11.99
CA SER A 257 -1.22 4.63 -13.42
C SER A 257 -2.01 3.48 -14.06
N ASP A 258 -1.69 2.22 -13.76
CA ASP A 258 -2.44 1.06 -14.26
C ASP A 258 -3.86 1.00 -13.62
N VAL A 259 -4.01 1.38 -12.34
CA VAL A 259 -5.31 1.43 -11.64
C VAL A 259 -6.25 2.46 -12.26
N LEU A 260 -5.75 3.68 -12.46
CA LEU A 260 -6.53 4.78 -13.05
C LEU A 260 -6.87 4.49 -14.52
N SER A 261 -5.91 3.96 -15.28
CA SER A 261 -6.14 3.58 -16.68
C SER A 261 -7.22 2.52 -16.83
N ALA A 262 -7.26 1.53 -15.92
CA ALA A 262 -8.24 0.45 -16.00
C ALA A 262 -9.64 0.86 -15.51
N SER A 263 -9.73 1.77 -14.55
CA SER A 263 -11.00 2.24 -13.99
C SER A 263 -11.59 3.43 -14.75
N GLY A 264 -10.76 4.17 -15.51
CA GLY A 264 -11.15 5.44 -16.12
C GLY A 264 -11.31 6.58 -15.09
N ALA A 265 -10.80 6.40 -13.87
CA ALA A 265 -10.89 7.37 -12.80
C ALA A 265 -9.67 8.31 -12.77
N THR A 266 -9.82 9.43 -12.08
CA THR A 266 -8.75 10.40 -11.78
C THR A 266 -8.69 10.67 -10.28
N ILE A 267 -7.51 10.97 -9.74
CA ILE A 267 -7.35 11.25 -8.32
C ILE A 267 -7.99 12.60 -7.99
N VAL A 268 -8.78 12.63 -6.91
CA VAL A 268 -9.28 13.88 -6.33
C VAL A 268 -8.32 14.34 -5.25
N GLY A 269 -7.92 15.60 -5.32
CA GLY A 269 -7.00 16.20 -4.37
C GLY A 269 -6.53 17.57 -4.83
N CYS A 270 -5.43 18.04 -4.26
CA CYS A 270 -4.88 19.35 -4.59
C CYS A 270 -4.34 19.39 -6.04
N ALA A 271 -4.43 20.56 -6.66
CA ALA A 271 -3.67 20.85 -7.85
C ALA A 271 -2.18 20.93 -7.45
N SER A 272 -1.33 20.16 -8.12
CA SER A 272 0.11 20.28 -7.92
C SER A 272 0.50 21.72 -8.28
N ILE A 273 1.16 22.42 -7.36
CA ILE A 273 1.86 23.66 -7.72
C ILE A 273 2.95 23.22 -8.72
N SER A 274 3.05 23.91 -9.86
CA SER A 274 3.94 23.66 -11.00
C SER A 274 5.26 22.95 -10.68
N ASP A 275 5.72 22.08 -11.59
CA ASP A 275 6.92 21.19 -11.60
C ASP A 275 8.30 21.77 -11.19
N GLU A 276 8.36 22.83 -10.39
CA GLU A 276 9.57 23.36 -9.78
C GLU A 276 9.59 22.96 -8.30
N ALA A 277 10.50 22.03 -7.98
CA ALA A 277 10.84 21.54 -6.62
C ALA A 277 10.08 20.31 -6.08
N ALA A 278 10.14 19.18 -6.79
CA ALA A 278 10.09 17.85 -6.17
C ALA A 278 10.94 16.83 -6.94
N ALA A 279 12.19 17.17 -7.24
CA ALA A 279 13.21 16.22 -7.67
C ALA A 279 14.16 15.94 -6.49
N GLY A 280 13.62 15.32 -5.44
CA GLY A 280 14.39 14.79 -4.33
C GLY A 280 15.16 13.53 -4.74
N GLY A 281 16.40 13.71 -5.20
CA GLY A 281 17.56 12.96 -4.71
C GLY A 281 17.77 11.47 -5.07
N ALA A 282 16.86 10.76 -5.74
CA ALA A 282 17.20 9.41 -6.21
C ALA A 282 18.06 9.48 -7.49
N PRO A 283 19.23 8.81 -7.58
CA PRO A 283 20.00 8.74 -8.82
C PRO A 283 19.11 8.09 -9.87
N LYS A 284 18.70 8.88 -10.88
CA LYS A 284 17.89 8.38 -12.00
C LYS A 284 18.61 7.18 -12.59
N VAL A 285 18.00 6.01 -12.47
CA VAL A 285 18.42 4.83 -13.20
C VAL A 285 18.44 5.21 -14.68
N ASN A 286 19.51 4.88 -15.40
CA ASN A 286 19.56 5.12 -16.82
C ASN A 286 18.40 4.37 -17.49
N GLU A 287 17.49 5.09 -18.16
CA GLU A 287 16.30 4.51 -18.77
C GLU A 287 16.65 3.38 -19.74
N GLN A 288 17.75 3.50 -20.49
CA GLN A 288 18.19 2.45 -21.40
C GLN A 288 18.63 1.19 -20.65
N GLU A 289 19.34 1.34 -19.53
CA GLU A 289 19.75 0.21 -18.67
C GLU A 289 18.53 -0.47 -18.05
N LEU A 290 17.54 0.32 -17.61
CA LEU A 290 16.29 -0.20 -17.07
C LEU A 290 15.51 -0.98 -18.11
N GLN A 291 15.34 -0.44 -19.32
CA GLN A 291 14.67 -1.14 -20.42
C GLN A 291 15.40 -2.43 -20.81
N ALA A 292 16.74 -2.42 -20.83
CA ALA A 292 17.52 -3.62 -21.08
C ALA A 292 17.31 -4.68 -19.99
N ALA A 293 17.34 -4.30 -18.71
CA ALA A 293 17.10 -5.21 -17.59
C ALA A 293 15.67 -5.79 -17.62
N MET A 294 14.66 -4.96 -17.87
CA MET A 294 13.26 -5.40 -18.03
C MET A 294 13.08 -6.33 -19.22
N ALA A 295 13.83 -6.14 -20.30
CA ALA A 295 13.82 -7.03 -21.45
C ALA A 295 14.40 -8.42 -21.12
N VAL A 296 15.50 -8.46 -20.35
CA VAL A 296 16.06 -9.72 -19.83
C VAL A 296 15.03 -10.40 -18.92
N GLN A 297 14.47 -9.70 -17.94
CA GLN A 297 13.44 -10.26 -17.06
C GLN A 297 12.28 -10.88 -17.85
N ARG A 298 11.73 -10.16 -18.84
CA ARG A 298 10.59 -10.65 -19.64
C ARG A 298 10.88 -11.97 -20.36
N ARG A 299 12.12 -12.19 -20.81
CA ARG A 299 12.51 -13.44 -21.49
C ARG A 299 12.64 -14.62 -20.53
N HIS A 300 12.94 -14.37 -19.25
CA HIS A 300 13.31 -15.42 -18.27
C HIS A 300 12.33 -15.57 -17.12
N GLU A 301 11.38 -14.64 -16.94
CA GLU A 301 10.49 -14.63 -15.77
C GLU A 301 9.69 -15.92 -15.64
N ASP A 302 9.17 -16.49 -16.74
CA ASP A 302 8.36 -17.71 -16.66
C ASP A 302 9.19 -18.93 -16.25
N ALA A 303 10.43 -19.03 -16.72
CA ALA A 303 11.34 -20.09 -16.32
C ALA A 303 11.72 -19.98 -14.84
N LEU A 304 12.02 -18.76 -14.37
CA LEU A 304 12.35 -18.50 -12.96
C LEU A 304 11.15 -18.76 -12.04
N MET A 305 9.97 -18.29 -12.41
CA MET A 305 8.74 -18.49 -11.64
C MET A 305 8.27 -19.95 -11.62
N ALA A 306 8.77 -20.81 -12.51
CA ALA A 306 8.49 -22.25 -12.52
C ALA A 306 9.37 -23.03 -11.52
N ILE A 307 10.43 -22.42 -10.97
CA ILE A 307 11.29 -23.06 -9.97
C ILE A 307 10.52 -23.14 -8.64
N PRO A 308 10.35 -24.34 -8.04
CA PRO A 308 9.67 -24.48 -6.75
C PRO A 308 10.30 -23.61 -5.67
N GLY A 309 9.48 -22.87 -4.91
CA GLY A 309 9.92 -21.94 -3.86
C GLY A 309 10.16 -20.50 -4.34
N VAL A 310 10.15 -20.23 -5.65
CA VAL A 310 10.14 -18.86 -6.18
C VAL A 310 8.73 -18.27 -6.08
N VAL A 311 8.61 -17.14 -5.38
CA VAL A 311 7.34 -16.43 -5.16
C VAL A 311 7.23 -15.14 -5.98
N GLY A 312 8.33 -14.68 -6.56
CA GLY A 312 8.34 -13.53 -7.46
C GLY A 312 9.68 -13.29 -8.14
N VAL A 313 9.66 -12.42 -9.15
CA VAL A 313 10.86 -11.91 -9.85
C VAL A 313 10.67 -10.41 -10.11
N GLY A 314 11.71 -9.60 -9.96
CA GLY A 314 11.66 -8.15 -10.17
C GLY A 314 12.98 -7.55 -10.61
N ILE A 315 13.00 -6.24 -10.81
CA ILE A 315 14.23 -5.46 -11.01
C ILE A 315 14.50 -4.63 -9.78
N GLY A 316 15.66 -4.83 -9.18
CA GLY A 316 16.13 -4.07 -8.02
C GLY A 316 17.48 -3.42 -8.29
N ARG A 317 18.06 -2.84 -7.23
CA ARG A 317 19.42 -2.32 -7.23
C ARG A 317 20.26 -3.10 -6.22
N SER A 318 21.45 -3.52 -6.64
CA SER A 318 22.40 -4.20 -5.76
C SER A 318 22.91 -3.22 -4.70
N ALA A 319 22.82 -3.59 -3.43
CA ALA A 319 23.40 -2.78 -2.36
C ALA A 319 24.94 -2.71 -2.45
N ALA A 320 25.58 -3.75 -2.99
CA ALA A 320 27.03 -3.82 -3.09
C ALA A 320 27.60 -2.99 -4.25
N THR A 321 26.90 -2.93 -5.38
CA THR A 321 27.43 -2.32 -6.61
C THR A 321 26.66 -1.09 -7.08
N GLY A 322 25.46 -0.85 -6.58
CA GLY A 322 24.56 0.19 -7.08
C GLY A 322 24.04 -0.06 -8.50
N ARG A 323 24.34 -1.21 -9.12
CA ARG A 323 23.85 -1.57 -10.46
C ARG A 323 22.48 -2.24 -10.39
N LEU A 324 21.75 -2.20 -11.51
CA LEU A 324 20.52 -2.97 -11.64
C LEU A 324 20.81 -4.47 -11.59
N VAL A 325 19.90 -5.19 -10.95
CA VAL A 325 19.97 -6.65 -10.81
C VAL A 325 18.59 -7.26 -11.02
N LEU A 326 18.57 -8.50 -11.49
CA LEU A 326 17.39 -9.33 -11.49
C LEU A 326 17.20 -9.89 -10.08
N ARG A 327 16.06 -9.61 -9.45
CA ARG A 327 15.71 -10.11 -8.13
C ARG A 327 14.84 -11.34 -8.26
N VAL A 328 15.20 -12.41 -7.55
CA VAL A 328 14.36 -13.60 -7.43
C VAL A 328 13.94 -13.74 -5.97
N TYR A 329 12.65 -13.58 -5.71
CA TYR A 329 12.07 -13.63 -4.38
C TYR A 329 11.67 -15.07 -4.04
N LEU A 330 12.05 -15.49 -2.84
CA LEU A 330 11.94 -16.86 -2.38
C LEU A 330 11.08 -16.93 -1.11
N GLU A 331 10.29 -17.99 -1.02
CA GLU A 331 9.63 -18.35 0.23
C GLU A 331 10.67 -18.68 1.31
N GLN A 332 11.66 -19.50 0.95
CA GLN A 332 12.79 -19.88 1.79
C GLN A 332 13.98 -20.24 0.90
N MET A 333 15.20 -20.16 1.45
CA MET A 333 16.40 -20.63 0.76
C MET A 333 16.62 -22.12 1.03
N THR A 334 16.83 -22.91 -0.01
CA THR A 334 17.28 -24.31 0.08
C THR A 334 18.47 -24.57 -0.84
N PRO A 335 19.28 -25.61 -0.60
CA PRO A 335 20.39 -25.96 -1.50
C PRO A 335 19.96 -26.20 -2.95
N GLU A 336 18.78 -26.78 -3.15
CA GLU A 336 18.22 -27.05 -4.48
C GLU A 336 17.88 -25.75 -5.22
N ILE A 337 17.25 -24.79 -4.52
CA ILE A 337 16.95 -23.46 -5.07
C ILE A 337 18.24 -22.69 -5.37
N GLU A 338 19.22 -22.78 -4.47
CA GLU A 338 20.50 -22.11 -4.61
C GLU A 338 21.23 -22.54 -5.89
N GLN A 339 21.16 -23.84 -6.22
CA GLN A 339 21.73 -24.41 -7.44
C GLN A 339 20.89 -24.15 -8.69
N ALA A 340 19.55 -24.12 -8.56
CA ALA A 340 18.63 -23.95 -9.68
C ALA A 340 18.65 -22.52 -10.27
N ILE A 341 18.91 -21.50 -9.44
CA ILE A 341 18.91 -20.11 -9.87
C ILE A 341 20.33 -19.68 -10.26
N PRO A 342 20.57 -19.29 -11.53
CA PRO A 342 21.88 -18.84 -11.98
C PRO A 342 22.27 -17.52 -11.30
N GLN A 343 23.58 -17.28 -11.17
CA GLN A 343 24.12 -16.04 -10.58
C GLN A 343 24.02 -14.83 -11.52
N ALA A 344 23.86 -15.07 -12.83
CA ALA A 344 23.67 -14.04 -13.84
C ALA A 344 22.88 -14.59 -15.03
N ILE A 345 22.09 -13.73 -15.69
CA ILE A 345 21.32 -14.06 -16.89
C ILE A 345 21.56 -12.95 -17.91
N GLU A 346 22.07 -13.30 -19.09
CA GLU A 346 22.40 -12.34 -20.16
C GLU A 346 23.24 -11.13 -19.68
N GLY A 347 24.17 -11.38 -18.75
CA GLY A 347 25.04 -10.35 -18.17
C GLY A 347 24.41 -9.52 -17.04
N LEU A 348 23.12 -9.70 -16.76
CA LEU A 348 22.45 -9.11 -15.61
C LEU A 348 22.65 -10.01 -14.38
N SER A 349 23.26 -9.50 -13.31
CA SER A 349 23.43 -10.26 -12.07
C SER A 349 22.07 -10.60 -11.45
N VAL A 350 22.00 -11.77 -10.83
CA VAL A 350 20.80 -12.26 -10.15
C VAL A 350 21.03 -12.23 -8.64
N GLU A 351 20.14 -11.58 -7.90
CA GLU A 351 20.15 -11.57 -6.45
C GLU A 351 18.92 -12.33 -5.91
N LYS A 352 19.19 -13.40 -5.16
CA LYS A 352 18.17 -14.20 -4.46
C LYS A 352 17.80 -13.52 -3.14
N VAL A 353 16.50 -13.32 -2.89
CA VAL A 353 16.01 -12.63 -1.69
C VAL A 353 14.94 -13.48 -1.02
N VAL A 354 15.17 -13.85 0.25
CA VAL A 354 14.15 -14.54 1.03
C VAL A 354 13.15 -13.51 1.56
N THR A 355 11.91 -13.59 1.09
CA THR A 355 10.81 -12.71 1.51
C THR A 355 9.79 -13.43 2.36
N GLY A 356 9.78 -14.77 2.35
CA GLY A 356 8.58 -15.52 2.68
C GLY A 356 7.52 -15.37 1.59
N PRO A 357 6.34 -15.98 1.78
CA PRO A 357 5.23 -15.80 0.85
C PRO A 357 4.73 -14.36 0.90
N PHE A 358 4.35 -13.81 -0.26
CA PHE A 358 3.51 -12.62 -0.29
C PHE A 358 2.08 -13.01 0.02
N GLU A 359 1.40 -12.26 0.88
CA GLU A 359 0.08 -12.62 1.36
C GLU A 359 -0.87 -11.43 1.30
N VAL A 360 -2.11 -11.74 0.93
CA VAL A 360 -3.25 -10.82 0.97
C VAL A 360 -3.99 -11.06 2.29
N ARG A 361 -3.63 -10.30 3.34
CA ARG A 361 -4.18 -10.46 4.70
C ARG A 361 -5.11 -9.30 5.05
N ILE A 362 -6.39 -9.61 5.25
CA ILE A 362 -7.39 -8.65 5.72
C ILE A 362 -8.36 -9.23 6.76
N CYS A 363 -8.10 -10.44 7.29
CA CYS A 363 -9.00 -11.13 8.22
C CYS A 363 -8.46 -11.10 9.65
N GLU A 364 -9.33 -10.85 10.63
CA GLU A 364 -9.08 -11.09 12.05
C GLU A 364 -10.21 -11.92 12.68
N GLY A 365 -9.91 -12.61 13.78
CA GLY A 365 -10.94 -13.31 14.58
C GLY A 365 -11.65 -12.36 15.54
N PRO A 366 -12.88 -12.70 15.98
CA PRO A 366 -13.59 -11.98 17.03
C PRO A 366 -12.90 -12.07 18.38
#